data_AF-A0A7W1LTW4-F1
#
_entry.id   AF-A0A7W1LTW4-F1
#
_cell.length_a   1.000
_cell.length_b   1.000
_cell.length_c   1.000
_cell.angle_alpha   90.00
_cell.angle_beta   90.00
_cell.angle_gamma   90.00
#
_symmetry.space_group_name_H-M   'P 1'
#
loop_
_entity.id
_entity.type
_entity.pdbx_description
1 polymer ?
#
loop_
_entity_poly.entity_id
_entity_poly.type
_entity_poly.pdbx_seq_one_letter_code
_entity_poly.pdbx_strand_id
1 'polypeptide(L)' 'YLIGGLVVIEVIFNYNGLGRELLIAAQRNDLPLLQSGVLIVGVVYLVATLVADIMYSVLNPRVRLGAEA' A
#
# COMPACT_ATOMS: atom_id res chain seq x y z
N TYR A 1 -7.25 -3.19 -5.67
CA TYR A 1 -7.06 -3.12 -7.13
C TYR A 1 -5.73 -2.47 -7.53
N LEU A 2 -5.24 -1.44 -6.81
CA LEU A 2 -4.00 -0.73 -7.15
C LEU A 2 -2.71 -1.58 -7.08
N ILE A 3 -2.62 -2.48 -6.08
CA ILE A 3 -1.39 -3.27 -5.83
C ILE A 3 -1.15 -4.34 -6.91
N GLY A 4 -2.21 -4.93 -7.47
CA GLY A 4 -2.08 -5.89 -8.57
C GLY A 4 -1.48 -5.26 -9.83
N GLY A 5 -1.82 -4.00 -10.12
CA GLY A 5 -1.22 -3.25 -11.23
C GLY A 5 0.28 -2.98 -11.01
N LEU A 6 0.68 -2.66 -9.77
CA LEU A 6 2.08 -2.44 -9.39
C LEU A 6 2.94 -3.71 -9.53
N VAL A 7 2.38 -4.88 -9.23
CA VAL A 7 3.08 -6.17 -9.43
C VAL A 7 3.33 -6.44 -10.91
N VAL A 8 2.37 -6.12 -11.78
CA VAL A 8 2.49 -6.37 -13.24
C VAL A 8 3.60 -5.53 -13.87
N ILE A 9 3.72 -4.25 -13.50
CA ILE A 9 4.85 -3.42 -13.98
C ILE A 9 6.20 -3.92 -13.45
N GLU A 10 6.30 -4.38 -12.20
CA GLU A 10 7.55 -4.96 -11.68
C GLU A 10 8.00 -6.20 -12.44
N VAL A 11 7.06 -7.07 -12.83
CA VAL A 11 7.34 -8.29 -13.60
C VAL A 11 7.73 -7.99 -15.05
N ILE A 12 7.04 -7.05 -15.70
CA ILE A 12 7.31 -6.69 -17.11
C ILE A 12 8.66 -5.97 -17.26
N PHE A 13 9.01 -5.08 -16.33
CA PHE A 13 10.27 -4.33 -16.37
C PHE A 13 11.42 -5.04 -15.63
N ASN A 14 11.21 -6.26 -15.12
CA ASN A 14 12.18 -7.06 -14.37
C ASN A 14 12.82 -6.31 -13.20
N TYR A 15 12.02 -5.48 -12.52
CA TYR A 15 12.44 -4.68 -11.38
C TYR A 15 12.35 -5.53 -10.11
N ASN A 16 13.40 -5.54 -9.27
CA ASN A 16 13.39 -6.23 -7.98
C ASN A 16 12.54 -5.46 -6.95
N GLY A 17 11.22 -5.49 -7.14
CA GLY A 17 10.24 -4.89 -6.24
C GLY A 17 9.63 -5.89 -5.25
N LEU A 18 9.00 -5.34 -4.20
CA LEU A 18 8.34 -6.11 -3.15
C LEU A 18 7.16 -6.94 -3.69
N GLY A 19 6.50 -6.50 -4.76
CA GLY A 19 5.38 -7.20 -5.37
C GLY A 19 5.80 -8.49 -6.09
N ARG A 20 6.93 -8.46 -6.81
CA ARG A 20 7.53 -9.64 -7.43
C ARG A 20 8.01 -10.66 -6.39
N GLU A 21 8.67 -10.21 -5.32
CA GLU A 21 9.13 -11.11 -4.24
C GLU A 21 7.95 -11.77 -3.51
N LEU A 22 6.86 -11.03 -3.27
CA LEU A 22 5.62 -11.56 -2.73
C LEU A 22 4.98 -12.63 -3.63
N LEU A 23 5.00 -12.42 -4.96
CA LEU A 23 4.48 -13.40 -5.92
C LEU A 23 5.32 -14.68 -5.94
N ILE A 24 6.65 -14.56 -5.88
CA ILE A 24 7.56 -15.70 -5.81
C ILE A 24 7.39 -16.45 -4.49
N ALA A 25 7.23 -15.74 -3.37
CA ALA A 25 6.93 -16.34 -2.07
C ALA A 25 5.60 -17.13 -2.09
N ALA A 26 4.56 -16.58 -2.74
CA ALA A 26 3.28 -17.26 -2.93
C ALA A 26 3.44 -18.55 -3.75
N GLN A 27 4.20 -18.50 -4.85
CA GLN A 27 4.46 -19.67 -5.69
C GLN A 27 5.30 -20.73 -4.97
N ARG A 28 6.21 -20.32 -4.08
CA ARG A 28 7.04 -21.23 -3.27
C ARG A 28 6.33 -21.74 -2.01
N ASN A 29 5.06 -21.38 -1.79
CA ASN A 29 4.31 -21.67 -0.56
C ASN A 29 5.06 -21.25 0.72
N ASP A 30 5.88 -20.20 0.62
CA ASP A 30 6.65 -19.69 1.74
C ASP A 30 5.80 -18.69 2.51
N LEU A 31 4.90 -19.22 3.35
CA LEU A 31 3.91 -18.44 4.10
C LEU A 31 4.53 -17.34 5.00
N PRO A 32 5.66 -17.56 5.69
CA PRO A 32 6.31 -16.50 6.49
C PRO A 32 6.77 -15.31 5.65
N LEU A 33 7.34 -15.56 4.47
CA LEU A 33 7.81 -14.52 3.57
C LEU A 33 6.64 -13.75 2.95
N LEU A 34 5.58 -14.48 2.55
CA LEU A 34 4.35 -13.86 2.07
C LEU A 34 3.70 -12.96 3.14
N GLN A 35 3.57 -13.46 4.37
CA GLN A 35 2.91 -12.74 5.45
C GLN A 35 3.69 -11.48 5.85
N SER A 36 5.01 -11.57 5.97
CA SER A 36 5.87 -10.42 6.29
C SER A 36 5.82 -9.36 5.19
N GLY A 37 5.86 -9.76 3.91
CA GLY A 37 5.73 -8.82 2.80
C GLY A 37 4.35 -8.12 2.76
N VAL A 38 3.26 -8.86 3.02
CA VAL A 38 1.90 -8.27 3.07
C VAL A 38 1.77 -7.30 4.23
N LEU A 39 2.35 -7.60 5.40
CA LEU A 39 2.35 -6.69 6.55
C LEU A 39 3.09 -5.39 6.24
N ILE A 40 4.26 -5.44 5.61
CA ILE A 40 5.03 -4.25 5.23
C ILE A 40 4.22 -3.37 4.27
N VAL A 41 3.62 -3.98 3.24
CA VAL A 41 2.77 -3.28 2.28
C VAL A 41 1.56 -2.64 2.98
N GLY A 42 0.95 -3.35 3.94
CA GLY A 42 -0.14 -2.81 4.76
C GLY A 42 0.27 -1.60 5.60
N VAL A 43 1.45 -1.62 6.21
CA VAL A 43 1.99 -0.48 6.97
C VAL A 43 2.24 0.72 6.05
N VAL A 44 2.86 0.51 4.89
CA VAL A 44 3.10 1.58 3.91
C VAL A 44 1.77 2.17 3.45
N TYR A 45 0.76 1.34 3.20
CA TYR A 45 -0.57 1.81 2.83
C TYR A 45 -1.21 2.65 3.94
N LEU A 46 -1.17 2.17 5.19
CA LEU A 46 -1.65 2.93 6.34
C LEU A 46 -0.97 4.29 6.46
N VAL A 47 0.35 4.34 6.32
CA VAL A 47 1.11 5.60 6.36
C VAL A 47 0.70 6.51 5.21
N ALA A 48 0.57 5.98 3.99
CA ALA A 48 0.15 6.77 2.83
C ALA A 48 -1.26 7.33 3.00
N THR A 49 -2.20 6.53 3.53
CA THR A 49 -3.56 6.98 3.85
C THR A 49 -3.55 8.04 4.95
N LEU A 50 -2.76 7.85 6.02
CA LEU A 50 -2.64 8.82 7.10
C LEU A 50 -2.03 10.15 6.62
N VAL A 51 -1.03 10.10 5.74
CA VAL A 51 -0.48 11.28 5.07
C VAL A 51 -1.54 11.95 4.21
N ALA A 52 -2.33 11.18 3.45
CA ALA A 52 -3.42 11.72 2.65
C ALA A 52 -4.47 12.41 3.54
N ASP A 53 -4.88 11.78 4.64
CA ASP A 53 -5.84 12.35 5.60
C ASP A 53 -5.32 13.64 6.24
N ILE A 54 -4.04 13.69 6.61
CA ILE A 54 -3.38 14.90 7.12
C ILE A 54 -3.36 15.98 6.03
N MET A 55 -2.98 15.64 4.80
CA MET A 55 -3.00 16.59 3.68
C MET A 55 -4.41 17.12 3.42
N TYR A 56 -5.44 16.26 3.48
CA TYR A 56 -6.83 16.67 3.35
C TYR A 56 -7.26 17.58 4.51
N SER A 57 -6.87 17.28 5.74
CA SER A 57 -7.15 18.10 6.92
C SER A 57 -6.50 19.49 6.85
N VAL A 58 -5.27 19.56 6.36
CA VAL A 58 -4.52 20.83 6.22
C VAL A 58 -5.01 21.65 5.03
N LEU A 59 -5.28 21.01 3.89
CA LEU A 59 -5.66 21.70 2.65
C LEU A 59 -7.15 22.08 2.61
N ASN A 60 -8.02 21.42 3.39
CA ASN A 60 -9.46 21.64 3.35
C ASN A 60 -9.99 22.32 4.64
N PRO A 61 -10.01 23.67 4.72
CA PRO A 61 -10.52 24.41 5.89
C PRO A 61 -12.03 24.25 6.11
N ARG A 62 -12.77 23.62 5.17
CA ARG A 62 -14.22 23.39 5.28
C ARG A 62 -14.61 22.22 6.19
N VAL A 63 -13.70 21.29 6.49
CA VAL A 63 -13.98 20.16 7.41
C VAL A 63 -14.19 20.65 8.86
N ARG A 64 -13.79 21.89 9.18
CA ARG A 64 -14.01 22.52 10.49
C ARG A 64 -15.47 22.92 10.75
N LEU A 65 -16.37 22.95 9.75
CA LEU A 65 -17.76 23.41 9.91
C LEU A 65 -18.81 22.29 10.04
N GLY A 66 -18.40 21.01 10.09
CA GLY A 66 -19.32 19.87 10.18
C GLY A 66 -19.35 19.15 11.53
N ALA A 67 -18.60 19.63 12.53
CA ALA A 67 -18.60 19.08 13.88
C ALA A 67 -19.51 19.87 14.85
N GLU A 68 -20.57 20.49 14.32
CA GLU A 68 -21.71 20.99 15.08
C GLU A 68 -22.99 20.73 14.29
N ALA A 69 -23.61 19.57 14.56
CA ALA A 69 -25.06 19.34 14.51
C ALA A 69 -25.38 18.02 15.23
#